data_AF-A0A435ATB3-F1
#
_entry.id   AF-A0A435ATB3-F1
#
_cell.length_a   1.000
_cell.length_b   1.000
_cell.length_c   1.000
_cell.angle_alpha   90.00
_cell.angle_beta   90.00
_cell.angle_gamma   90.00
#
_symmetry.space_group_name_H-M   'P 1'
#
loop_
_entity.id
_entity.type
_entity.pdbx_description
1 polymer ?
#
loop_
_entity_poly.entity_id
_entity_poly.type
_entity_poly.pdbx_seq_one_letter_code
_entity_poly.pdbx_strand_id
1 'polypeptide(L)' 'LIFVGQDGRIRAILHGEPQSEAIISPGEPVRFVLELKAGTAAKDGIADGDLLRHPAIGTASGPARPAPDKGDAPSVDPN' A
#
# COMPACT_ATOMS: atom_id res chain seq x y z
N LEU A 1 -9.36 -0.11 0.09
CA LEU A 1 -8.00 -0.67 0.04
C LEU A 1 -7.40 -0.58 1.42
N ILE A 2 -7.08 -1.71 2.03
CA ILE A 2 -6.41 -1.76 3.32
C ILE A 2 -4.93 -2.07 3.07
N PHE A 3 -4.05 -1.14 3.39
CA PHE A 3 -2.61 -1.30 3.23
C PHE A 3 -1.99 -1.80 4.53
N VAL A 4 -1.17 -2.85 4.43
CA VAL A 4 -0.68 -3.60 5.59
C VAL A 4 0.83 -3.72 5.55
N GLY A 5 1.47 -3.42 6.67
CA GLY A 5 2.90 -3.59 6.87
C GLY A 5 3.33 -5.06 6.90
N GLN A 6 4.64 -5.29 6.86
CA GLN A 6 5.19 -6.65 6.97
C GLN A 6 4.84 -7.32 8.31
N ASP A 7 4.67 -6.52 9.36
CA ASP A 7 4.27 -6.95 10.71
C ASP A 7 2.77 -7.26 10.84
N GLY A 8 1.99 -7.11 9.76
CA GLY A 8 0.55 -7.31 9.75
C GLY A 8 -0.25 -6.11 10.28
N ARG A 9 0.40 -5.01 10.65
CA ARG A 9 -0.33 -3.79 11.08
C ARG A 9 -0.88 -3.03 9.89
N ILE A 10 -2.13 -2.58 10.00
CA ILE A 10 -2.73 -1.67 9.02
C ILE A 10 -2.00 -0.32 9.10
N ARG A 11 -1.55 0.15 7.95
CA ARG A 11 -0.84 1.41 7.74
C ARG A 11 -1.78 2.52 7.30
N ALA A 12 -2.67 2.18 6.36
CA ALA A 12 -3.70 3.11 5.91
C ALA A 12 -4.90 2.36 5.35
N ILE A 13 -6.06 3.01 5.41
CA ILE A 13 -7.29 2.60 4.71
C ILE A 13 -7.65 3.70 3.70
N LEU A 14 -7.54 3.40 2.41
CA LEU A 14 -7.86 4.35 1.33
C LEU A 14 -8.95 3.81 0.42
N HIS A 15 -9.58 4.70 -0.34
CA HIS A 15 -10.63 4.38 -1.29
C HIS A 15 -10.16 4.57 -2.73
N GLY A 16 -10.62 3.69 -3.61
CA GLY A 16 -10.49 3.88 -5.05
C GLY A 16 -11.83 4.25 -5.65
N GLU A 17 -11.77 4.90 -6.80
CA GLU A 17 -12.94 5.27 -7.59
C GLU A 17 -13.10 4.30 -8.77
N PRO A 18 -14.32 3.84 -9.09
CA PRO A 18 -14.55 2.94 -10.22
C PRO A 18 -13.96 3.49 -11.52
N GLN A 19 -13.29 2.63 -12.28
CA GLN A 19 -12.66 2.95 -13.59
C GLN A 19 -11.55 4.01 -13.53
N SER A 20 -11.11 4.42 -12.34
CA SER A 20 -9.98 5.32 -12.20
C SER A 20 -8.65 4.58 -12.37
N GLU A 21 -7.70 5.18 -13.09
CA GLU A 21 -6.31 4.74 -13.19
C GLU A 21 -5.39 5.47 -12.20
N ALA A 22 -5.96 6.32 -11.33
CA ALA A 22 -5.19 7.07 -10.35
C ALA A 22 -4.43 6.12 -9.41
N ILE A 23 -3.15 6.41 -9.20
CA ILE A 23 -2.33 5.65 -8.24
C ILE A 23 -2.81 5.98 -6.83
N ILE A 24 -3.10 4.93 -6.06
CA ILE A 24 -3.46 5.05 -4.64
C ILE A 24 -2.30 4.51 -3.82
N SER A 25 -1.66 5.39 -3.05
CA SER A 25 -0.48 5.06 -2.23
C SER A 25 -0.64 5.61 -0.81
N PRO A 26 -0.27 4.83 0.23
CA PRO A 26 -0.33 5.27 1.63
C PRO A 26 0.81 6.23 2.01
N GLY A 27 1.78 6.47 1.12
CA GLY A 27 2.92 7.35 1.40
C GLY A 27 3.97 6.75 2.36
N GLU A 28 3.78 5.52 2.81
CA GLU A 28 4.71 4.79 3.68
C GLU A 28 4.91 3.32 3.23
N PRO A 29 6.00 2.65 3.65
CA PRO A 29 6.28 1.27 3.26
C PRO A 29 5.21 0.28 3.70
N VAL A 30 4.66 -0.47 2.74
CA VAL A 30 3.65 -1.51 2.95
C VAL A 30 4.02 -2.76 2.17
N ARG A 31 3.53 -3.92 2.61
CA ARG A 31 3.86 -5.22 2.01
C ARG A 31 2.67 -5.96 1.44
N PHE A 32 1.48 -5.73 1.98
CA PHE A 32 0.27 -6.40 1.54
C PHE A 32 -0.85 -5.38 1.34
N VAL A 33 -1.79 -5.72 0.47
CA VAL A 33 -3.03 -4.98 0.27
C VAL A 33 -4.18 -5.97 0.39
N LEU A 34 -5.19 -5.63 1.19
CA LEU A 34 -6.48 -6.32 1.22
C LEU A 34 -7.53 -5.41 0.57
N GLU A 35 -8.16 -5.92 -0.48
CA GLU A 35 -9.28 -5.25 -1.14
C GLU A 35 -10.60 -5.73 -0.57
N LEU A 36 -11.46 -4.79 -0.20
CA LEU A 36 -12.80 -5.04 0.31
C LEU A 36 -13.79 -4.21 -0.49
N LYS A 37 -15.07 -4.60 -0.45
CA LYS A 37 -16.15 -3.75 -0.92
C LYS A 37 -16.12 -2.40 -0.19
N ALA A 38 -16.47 -1.33 -0.89
CA ALA A 38 -16.51 0.01 -0.33
C ALA A 38 -17.42 0.05 0.93
N GLY A 39 -16.91 0.67 1.99
CA GLY A 39 -17.60 0.78 3.27
C GLY A 39 -17.52 -0.46 4.18
N THR A 40 -16.99 -1.60 3.73
CA THR A 40 -16.85 -2.78 4.61
C THR A 40 -15.94 -2.51 5.80
N ALA A 41 -14.78 -1.88 5.60
CA ALA A 41 -13.85 -1.57 6.70
C ALA A 41 -14.51 -0.73 7.80
N ALA A 42 -15.25 0.32 7.42
CA ALA A 42 -15.97 1.17 8.36
C ALA A 42 -17.12 0.44 9.07
N LYS A 43 -17.86 -0.41 8.35
CA LYS A 43 -18.94 -1.22 8.93
C LYS A 43 -18.43 -2.19 10.00
N ASP A 44 -17.27 -2.76 9.77
CA ASP A 44 -16.66 -3.76 10.66
C ASP A 44 -15.76 -3.12 11.74
N GLY A 45 -15.65 -1.78 11.76
CA GLY A 45 -14.85 -1.04 12.76
C GLY A 45 -13.34 -1.18 12.58
N ILE A 46 -12.88 -1.53 11.38
CA ILE A 46 -11.46 -1.70 11.06
C ILE A 46 -10.80 -0.33 10.94
N ALA A 47 -9.67 -0.14 11.61
CA ALA A 47 -8.95 1.12 11.70
C ALA A 47 -7.43 0.96 11.49
N ASP A 48 -6.75 2.10 11.30
CA ASP A 48 -5.29 2.14 11.23
C ASP A 48 -4.67 1.61 12.54
N GLY A 49 -3.61 0.81 12.42
CA GLY A 49 -2.93 0.15 13.53
C GLY A 49 -3.50 -1.22 13.93
N ASP A 50 -4.68 -1.60 13.45
CA ASP A 50 -5.24 -2.94 13.67
C ASP A 50 -4.35 -4.03 13.10
N LEU A 51 -4.46 -5.24 13.65
CA LEU A 51 -3.63 -6.38 13.28
C LEU A 51 -4.38 -7.34 12.35
N LEU A 52 -3.86 -7.48 11.13
CA LEU A 52 -4.32 -8.46 10.15
C LEU A 52 -3.49 -9.75 10.26
N ARG A 53 -4.17 -10.88 10.45
CA ARG A 53 -3.55 -12.19 10.57
C ARG A 53 -3.86 -13.04 9.34
N HIS A 54 -2.82 -13.51 8.67
CA HIS A 54 -2.92 -14.41 7.53
C HIS A 54 -1.64 -15.25 7.45
N PRO A 55 -1.65 -16.53 7.01
CA PRO A 55 -0.44 -17.36 6.93
C PRO A 55 0.70 -16.75 6.09
N ALA A 56 0.38 -15.91 5.11
CA ALA A 56 1.38 -15.17 4.32
C ALA A 56 2.09 -14.06 5.11
N ILE A 57 1.49 -13.60 6.21
CA ILE A 57 2.02 -12.55 7.09
C ILE A 57 2.86 -13.25 8.16
N GLY A 58 4.15 -12.89 8.22
CA GLY A 58 5.14 -13.54 9.10
C GLY A 58 5.95 -14.66 8.42
N THR A 59 5.49 -15.20 7.29
CA THR A 59 6.28 -16.13 6.44
C THR A 59 7.01 -15.41 5.31
N ALA A 60 6.62 -14.17 4.99
CA ALA A 60 7.25 -13.37 3.96
C ALA A 60 8.65 -12.89 4.41
N SER A 61 9.70 -13.44 3.80
CA SER A 61 11.10 -13.10 4.09
C SER A 61 11.49 -11.71 3.56
N GLY A 62 12.19 -10.91 4.39
CA GLY A 62 13.00 -9.71 4.05
C GLY A 62 12.28 -8.47 3.52
N PRO A 63 12.70 -7.23 3.85
CA PRO A 63 11.99 -6.02 3.44
C PRO A 63 11.88 -5.92 1.92
N ALA A 64 10.76 -5.37 1.42
CA ALA A 64 10.65 -4.96 0.04
C ALA A 64 11.74 -3.92 -0.24
N ARG A 65 12.74 -4.29 -1.05
CA ARG A 65 13.82 -3.39 -1.46
C ARG A 65 13.17 -2.12 -2.06
N PRO A 66 13.58 -0.90 -1.67
CA PRO A 66 13.05 0.31 -2.30
C PRO A 66 13.30 0.20 -3.81
N ALA A 67 12.30 0.60 -4.60
CA ALA A 67 12.45 0.67 -6.05
C ALA A 67 13.72 1.48 -6.37
N PRO A 68 14.56 1.04 -7.32
CA PRO A 68 15.68 1.85 -7.74
C PRO A 68 15.14 3.20 -8.23
N ASP A 69 15.63 4.26 -7.59
CA ASP A 69 15.48 5.63 -8.05
C ASP A 69 15.87 5.67 -9.54
N LYS A 70 14.88 5.81 -10.43
CA LYS A 70 15.14 6.12 -11.84
C LYS A 70 15.39 7.63 -11.92
N GLY A 71 16.53 8.03 -11.38
CA GLY A 71 17.15 9.29 -11.74
C GLY A 71 17.74 9.14 -13.14
N ASP A 72 16.95 9.50 -14.16
CA ASP A 72 17.51 9.98 -15.43
C ASP A 72 16.49 10.92 -16.08
N ALA A 73 16.62 12.21 -15.74
CA ALA A 73 16.12 13.27 -16.60
C ALA A 73 17.30 13.64 -17.51
N PRO A 74 17.22 13.45 -18.83
CA PRO A 74 18.19 14.08 -19.70
C PRO A 74 17.92 15.59 -19.68
N SER A 75 18.89 16.33 -19.14
CA SER A 75 19.01 17.76 -19.35
C SER A 75 19.05 18.00 -20.86
N VAL A 76 18.05 18.70 -21.40
CA VAL A 76 18.08 19.19 -22.77
C VAL A 76 19.01 20.41 -22.78
N ASP A 77 20.16 20.28 -23.41
CA ASP A 77 21.05 21.42 -23.67
C ASP A 77 20.36 22.38 -24.66
N PRO A 78 20.33 23.71 -24.43
CA PRO A 78 19.90 24.65 -25.43
C PRO A 78 21.05 24.94 -26.41
N ASN A 79 20.64 25.11 -27.67
CA ASN A 79 21.44 25.45 -28.86
C ASN A 79 22.45 26.59 -28.69
#